data_AF-A0A519U8H4-F1
#
_entry.id   AF-A0A519U8H4-F1
#
_cell.length_a   1.000
_cell.length_b   1.000
_cell.length_c   1.000
_cell.angle_alpha   90.00
_cell.angle_beta   90.00
_cell.angle_gamma   90.00
#
_symmetry.space_group_name_H-M   'P 1'
#
loop_
_entity.id
_entity.type
_entity.pdbx_description
1 polymer ?
#
loop_
_entity_poly.entity_id
_entity_poly.type
_entity_poly.pdbx_seq_one_letter_code
_entity_poly.pdbx_strand_id
1 'polypeptide(L)'
;MKFEELYNEAVKMWPEVIDISDGVVAENGILFKRLSSIWNEVELIAKSKGEWYDLMSWIIFANLHDMARHQLQHGLSTVDMANMSKDNVRTDLIENLGGDDFKDMLEEFIQLNPDIL
;
A
#
# COMPACT_ATOMS: atom_id res chain seq x y z
N MET A 1 8.09 -9.03 11.59
CA MET A 1 7.00 -8.32 12.31
C MET A 1 5.66 -9.03 12.14
N LYS A 2 4.70 -8.93 13.07
CA LYS A 2 3.33 -9.46 12.86
C LYS A 2 2.58 -8.62 11.83
N PHE A 3 1.83 -9.26 10.92
CA PHE A 3 1.12 -8.57 9.83
C PHE A 3 0.14 -7.51 10.35
N GLU A 4 -0.71 -7.87 11.32
CA GLU A 4 -1.72 -6.94 11.84
C GLU A 4 -1.08 -5.71 12.50
N GLU A 5 0.05 -5.87 13.19
CA GLU A 5 0.77 -4.75 13.78
C GLU A 5 1.37 -3.85 12.70
N LEU A 6 2.07 -4.44 11.72
CA LEU A 6 2.67 -3.72 10.61
C LEU A 6 1.61 -2.95 9.80
N TYR A 7 0.51 -3.62 9.43
CA TYR A 7 -0.60 -3.03 8.68
C TYR A 7 -1.22 -1.86 9.44
N ASN A 8 -1.60 -2.07 10.70
CA ASN A 8 -2.29 -1.05 11.51
C ASN A 8 -1.40 0.17 11.77
N GLU A 9 -0.09 0.00 11.89
CA GLU A 9 0.84 1.12 12.00
C GLU A 9 1.09 1.81 10.66
N ALA A 10 1.16 1.04 9.56
CA ALA A 10 1.42 1.59 8.24
C ALA A 10 0.25 2.41 7.70
N VAL A 11 -1.00 1.97 7.86
CA VAL A 11 -2.17 2.73 7.41
C VAL A 11 -2.30 4.09 8.09
N LYS A 12 -1.81 4.25 9.33
CA LYS A 12 -1.82 5.53 10.07
C LYS A 12 -0.91 6.59 9.45
N MET A 13 0.01 6.20 8.56
CA MET A 13 0.86 7.14 7.84
C MET A 13 0.11 7.83 6.70
N TRP A 14 -1.03 7.29 6.28
CA TRP A 14 -1.81 7.78 5.15
C TRP A 14 -2.98 8.65 5.62
N PRO A 15 -3.39 9.65 4.82
CA PRO A 15 -4.65 10.36 5.03
C PRO A 15 -5.84 9.40 4.94
N GLU A 16 -6.85 9.59 5.79
CA GLU A 16 -8.06 8.75 5.77
C GLU A 16 -8.81 8.81 4.44
N VAL A 17 -8.90 10.01 3.85
CA VAL A 17 -9.54 10.25 2.55
C VAL A 17 -8.59 11.00 1.63
N ILE A 18 -8.49 10.53 0.40
CA ILE A 18 -7.61 11.08 -0.65
C ILE A 18 -8.48 11.57 -1.80
N ASP A 19 -8.34 12.84 -2.17
CA ASP A 19 -8.96 13.39 -3.39
C ASP A 19 -8.15 12.95 -4.62
N ILE A 20 -8.86 12.39 -5.60
CA ILE A 20 -8.32 11.84 -6.86
C ILE A 20 -8.88 12.56 -8.09
N SER A 21 -9.57 13.70 -7.90
CA SER A 21 -10.11 14.52 -9.00
C SER A 21 -9.06 15.04 -9.97
N ASP A 22 -7.79 15.01 -9.59
CA ASP A 22 -6.65 15.38 -10.42
C ASP A 22 -6.14 14.25 -11.33
N GLY A 23 -6.87 13.12 -11.38
CA GLY A 23 -6.57 11.98 -12.22
C GLY A 23 -6.53 12.35 -13.72
N VAL A 24 -5.39 12.10 -14.36
CA VAL A 24 -5.18 12.32 -15.80
C VAL A 24 -4.85 11.00 -16.49
N VAL A 25 -5.60 10.64 -17.52
CA VAL A 25 -5.29 9.49 -18.38
C VAL A 25 -4.00 9.76 -19.15
N ALA A 26 -3.02 8.87 -19.00
CA ALA A 26 -1.75 8.84 -19.71
C ALA A 26 -1.63 7.52 -20.49
N GLU A 27 -0.58 7.37 -21.30
CA GLU A 27 -0.40 6.19 -22.18
C GLU A 27 -0.41 4.85 -21.42
N ASN A 28 0.10 4.82 -20.18
CA ASN A 28 0.27 3.59 -19.39
C ASN A 28 -0.62 3.52 -18.14
N GLY A 29 -1.64 4.37 -18.02
CA GLY A 29 -2.53 4.36 -16.86
C GLY A 29 -3.12 5.72 -16.53
N ILE A 30 -3.48 5.92 -15.26
CA ILE A 30 -4.00 7.19 -14.76
C ILE A 30 -3.00 7.75 -13.76
N LEU A 31 -2.60 9.00 -13.95
CA LEU A 31 -1.70 9.71 -13.07
C LEU A 31 -2.49 10.55 -12.07
N PHE A 32 -2.20 10.37 -10.78
CA PHE A 32 -2.83 11.10 -9.68
C PHE A 32 -1.74 11.89 -8.94
N LYS A 33 -1.54 13.16 -9.30
CA LYS A 33 -0.44 13.98 -8.74
C LYS A 33 -0.53 14.09 -7.22
N ARG A 34 -1.75 14.20 -6.68
CA ARG A 34 -2.00 14.29 -5.24
C ARG A 34 -1.64 12.99 -4.53
N LEU A 35 -2.10 11.85 -5.05
CA LEU A 35 -1.74 10.54 -4.50
C LEU A 35 -0.22 10.31 -4.56
N SER A 36 0.44 10.69 -5.67
CA SER A 36 1.90 10.64 -5.78
C SER A 36 2.62 11.56 -4.78
N SER A 37 2.07 12.74 -4.50
CA SER A 37 2.64 13.64 -3.49
C SER A 37 2.54 13.05 -2.09
N ILE A 38 1.38 12.48 -1.74
CA ILE A 38 1.17 11.79 -0.46
C ILE A 38 2.15 10.62 -0.33
N TRP A 39 2.30 9.82 -1.40
CA TRP A 39 3.28 8.73 -1.42
C TRP A 39 4.69 9.21 -1.10
N ASN A 40 5.16 10.30 -1.73
CA ASN A 40 6.50 10.82 -1.46
C ASN A 40 6.72 11.17 0.02
N GLU A 41 5.69 11.70 0.70
CA GLU A 41 5.77 12.02 2.13
C GLU A 41 5.76 10.75 2.99
N VAL A 42 4.87 9.79 2.68
CA VAL A 42 4.78 8.51 3.40
C VAL A 42 6.05 7.69 3.23
N GLU A 43 6.61 7.62 2.03
CA GLU A 43 7.81 6.85 1.72
C GLU A 43 9.00 7.30 2.57
N LEU A 44 9.17 8.61 2.77
CA LEU A 44 10.22 9.16 3.64
C LEU A 44 10.05 8.69 5.10
N ILE A 45 8.82 8.71 5.61
CA ILE A 45 8.52 8.25 6.97
C ILE A 45 8.74 6.74 7.09
N ALA A 46 8.25 5.98 6.11
CA ALA A 46 8.33 4.53 6.06
C ALA A 46 9.78 4.04 6.04
N LYS A 47 10.62 4.60 5.16
CA LYS A 47 12.05 4.32 5.09
C LYS A 47 12.77 4.61 6.41
N SER A 48 12.38 5.68 7.12
CA SER A 48 12.96 5.99 8.43
C SER A 48 12.60 4.98 9.53
N LYS A 49 11.52 4.22 9.35
CA LYS A 49 11.06 3.17 10.27
C LYS A 49 11.63 1.79 9.95
N GLY A 50 12.20 1.60 8.76
CA GLY A 50 12.86 0.36 8.32
C GLY A 50 12.14 -0.36 7.18
N GLU A 51 12.78 -1.43 6.71
CA GLU A 51 12.42 -2.14 5.46
C GLU A 51 11.01 -2.72 5.46
N TRP A 52 10.53 -3.22 6.61
CA TRP A 52 9.15 -3.70 6.76
C TRP A 52 8.12 -2.60 6.46
N TYR A 53 8.36 -1.38 6.94
CA TYR A 53 7.46 -0.25 6.72
C TYR A 53 7.59 0.30 5.31
N ASP A 54 8.80 0.32 4.74
CA ASP A 54 9.05 0.72 3.35
C ASP A 54 8.26 -0.17 2.39
N LEU A 55 8.41 -1.49 2.51
CA LEU A 55 7.68 -2.47 1.70
C LEU A 55 6.16 -2.35 1.89
N MET A 56 5.68 -2.31 3.15
CA MET A 56 4.24 -2.21 3.43
C MET A 56 3.63 -0.93 2.85
N SER A 57 4.35 0.20 2.93
CA SER A 57 3.85 1.47 2.40
C SER A 57 3.77 1.45 0.89
N TRP A 58 4.73 0.81 0.22
CA TRP A 58 4.67 0.60 -1.23
C TRP A 58 3.46 -0.26 -1.64
N ILE A 59 3.16 -1.33 -0.90
CA ILE A 59 1.99 -2.19 -1.15
C ILE A 59 0.68 -1.43 -0.96
N ILE A 60 0.57 -0.64 0.12
CA ILE A 60 -0.59 0.23 0.37
C ILE A 60 -0.74 1.23 -0.78
N PHE A 61 0.34 1.87 -1.22
CA PHE A 61 0.31 2.79 -2.36
C PHE A 61 -0.24 2.12 -3.63
N ALA A 62 0.23 0.92 -3.95
CA ALA A 62 -0.23 0.16 -5.10
C ALA A 62 -1.74 -0.13 -5.03
N ASN A 63 -2.24 -0.57 -3.87
CA ASN A 63 -3.67 -0.81 -3.63
C ASN A 63 -4.50 0.47 -3.74
N LEU A 64 -4.04 1.57 -3.17
CA LEU A 64 -4.73 2.87 -3.27
C LEU A 64 -4.76 3.39 -4.70
N HIS A 65 -3.69 3.18 -5.47
CA HIS A 65 -3.63 3.56 -6.87
C HIS A 65 -4.61 2.74 -7.73
N ASP A 66 -4.76 1.44 -7.43
CA ASP A 66 -5.76 0.59 -8.05
C ASP A 66 -7.19 1.05 -7.74
N MET A 67 -7.48 1.29 -6.45
CA MET A 67 -8.76 1.86 -6.00
C MET A 67 -9.04 3.21 -6.65
N ALA A 68 -8.06 4.11 -6.73
CA ALA A 68 -8.21 5.43 -7.34
C ALA A 68 -8.60 5.32 -8.81
N ARG A 69 -7.94 4.42 -9.55
CA ARG A 69 -8.27 4.14 -10.95
C ARG A 69 -9.72 3.69 -11.09
N HIS A 70 -10.14 2.72 -10.29
CA HIS A 70 -11.50 2.18 -10.32
C HIS A 70 -12.53 3.25 -9.95
N GLN A 71 -12.29 4.04 -8.91
CA GLN A 71 -13.21 5.08 -8.48
C GLN A 71 -13.37 6.19 -9.53
N LEU A 72 -12.27 6.66 -10.12
CA LEU A 72 -12.34 7.67 -11.18
C LEU A 72 -13.11 7.16 -12.40
N GLN A 73 -12.92 5.91 -12.81
CA GLN A 73 -13.66 5.28 -13.91
C GLN A 73 -15.17 5.20 -13.65
N HIS A 74 -15.60 5.17 -12.38
CA HIS A 74 -17.01 5.18 -11.98
C HIS A 74 -17.53 6.60 -11.66
N GLY A 75 -16.76 7.65 -11.95
CA GLY A 75 -17.15 9.04 -11.74
C GLY A 75 -17.05 9.52 -10.29
N LEU A 76 -16.35 8.77 -9.43
CA LEU A 76 -16.03 9.17 -8.07
C LEU A 76 -14.69 9.93 -8.05
N SER A 77 -14.55 10.87 -7.11
CA SER A 77 -13.39 11.77 -7.02
C SER A 77 -12.59 11.60 -5.74
N THR A 78 -12.86 10.58 -4.94
CA THR A 78 -12.17 10.34 -3.67
C THR A 78 -11.81 8.87 -3.52
N VAL A 79 -10.83 8.54 -2.69
CA VAL A 79 -10.56 7.19 -2.15
C VAL A 79 -10.58 7.28 -0.65
N ASP A 80 -11.23 6.33 0.01
CA ASP A 80 -11.25 6.20 1.47
C ASP A 80 -10.41 4.98 1.86
N MET A 81 -9.42 5.19 2.74
CA MET A 81 -8.55 4.15 3.27
C MET A 81 -9.33 3.01 3.93
N ALA A 82 -10.48 3.31 4.54
CA ALA A 82 -11.33 2.30 5.19
C ALA A 82 -11.92 1.30 4.19
N ASN A 83 -12.00 1.64 2.91
CA ASN A 83 -12.49 0.76 1.84
C ASN A 83 -11.38 -0.13 1.25
N MET A 84 -10.12 0.03 1.67
CA MET A 84 -9.02 -0.81 1.19
C MET A 84 -9.12 -2.21 1.79
N SER A 85 -9.05 -3.23 0.93
CA SER A 85 -9.09 -4.63 1.35
C SER A 85 -7.79 -5.01 2.06
N LYS A 86 -7.87 -5.24 3.36
CA LYS A 86 -6.73 -5.75 4.14
C LYS A 86 -6.24 -7.11 3.65
N ASP A 87 -7.14 -7.96 3.14
CA ASP A 87 -6.77 -9.27 2.59
C ASP A 87 -6.02 -9.15 1.25
N ASN A 88 -6.31 -8.12 0.44
CA ASN A 88 -5.52 -7.83 -0.77
C ASN A 88 -4.11 -7.38 -0.38
N VAL A 89 -4.00 -6.44 0.56
CA VAL A 89 -2.69 -5.99 1.08
C VAL A 89 -1.88 -7.15 1.66
N ARG A 90 -2.53 -8.09 2.34
CA ARG A 90 -1.87 -9.30 2.85
C ARG A 90 -1.36 -10.19 1.71
N THR A 91 -2.19 -10.46 0.72
CA THR A 91 -1.83 -11.26 -0.45
C THR A 91 -0.64 -10.65 -1.18
N ASP A 92 -0.71 -9.35 -1.47
CA ASP A 92 0.35 -8.62 -2.16
C ASP A 92 1.66 -8.61 -1.36
N LEU A 93 1.59 -8.51 -0.02
CA LEU A 93 2.78 -8.63 0.83
C LEU A 93 3.45 -9.99 0.68
N ILE A 94 2.67 -11.08 0.74
CA ILE A 94 3.20 -12.45 0.62
C ILE A 94 3.83 -12.65 -0.77
N GLU A 95 3.18 -12.16 -1.82
CA GLU A 95 3.70 -12.24 -3.19
C GLU A 95 5.04 -11.49 -3.33
N ASN A 96 5.15 -10.28 -2.75
CA ASN A 96 6.39 -9.51 -2.78
C ASN A 96 7.49 -10.17 -1.96
N LEU A 97 7.18 -10.68 -0.76
CA LEU A 97 8.13 -11.44 0.07
C LEU A 97 8.63 -12.72 -0.61
N GLY A 98 7.87 -13.29 -1.54
CA GLY A 98 8.28 -14.42 -2.38
C GLY A 98 9.41 -14.11 -3.37
N GLY A 99 9.77 -12.84 -3.55
CA GLY A 99 10.90 -12.41 -4.37
C GLY A 99 12.26 -12.83 -3.79
N ASP A 100 13.25 -13.04 -4.66
CA ASP A 100 14.59 -13.49 -4.25
C ASP A 100 15.28 -12.53 -3.27
N ASP A 101 14.94 -11.24 -3.32
CA ASP A 101 15.53 -10.17 -2.50
C ASP A 101 14.98 -10.11 -1.06
N PHE A 102 13.92 -10.88 -0.75
CA PHE A 102 13.19 -10.79 0.54
C PHE A 102 13.15 -12.11 1.32
N LYS A 103 14.05 -13.06 1.03
CA LYS A 103 14.01 -14.41 1.62
C LYS A 103 14.08 -14.43 3.15
N ASP A 104 14.93 -13.62 3.74
CA ASP A 104 15.09 -13.47 5.18
C ASP A 104 13.83 -12.85 5.83
N MET A 105 13.27 -11.82 5.20
CA MET A 105 12.01 -11.21 5.61
C MET A 105 10.85 -12.22 5.53
N LEU A 106 10.78 -13.04 4.47
CA LEU A 106 9.79 -14.09 4.33
C LEU A 106 9.89 -15.13 5.45
N GLU A 107 11.10 -15.62 5.75
CA GLU A 107 11.32 -16.56 6.85
C GLU A 107 10.86 -15.98 8.19
N GLU A 108 11.22 -14.73 8.48
CA GLU A 108 10.75 -14.00 9.69
C GLU A 108 9.22 -13.88 9.71
N PHE A 109 8.62 -13.55 8.57
CA PHE A 109 7.17 -13.39 8.43
C PHE A 109 6.43 -14.69 8.76
N ILE A 110 6.87 -15.82 8.20
CA ILE A 110 6.26 -17.13 8.42
C ILE A 110 6.34 -17.52 9.90
N GLN A 111 7.49 -17.31 10.54
CA GLN A 111 7.68 -17.63 11.96
C GLN A 111 6.76 -16.82 12.88
N LEU A 112 6.53 -15.54 12.55
CA LEU A 112 5.73 -14.63 13.37
C LEU A 112 4.23 -14.68 13.06
N ASN A 113 3.84 -15.28 11.92
CA ASN A 113 2.47 -15.33 11.42
C ASN A 113 2.09 -16.76 10.98
N PRO A 114 2.12 -17.76 11.89
CA PRO A 114 1.94 -19.17 11.53
C PRO A 114 0.55 -19.51 10.96
N ASP A 115 -0.46 -18.67 11.21
CA ASP A 115 -1.85 -18.88 10.78
C ASP A 115 -2.20 -18.16 9.46
N ILE A 116 -1.23 -17.49 8.82
CA ILE A 116 -1.44 -16.63 7.65
C ILE A 116 -1.16 -17.34 6.31
N LEU A 117 -0.53 -18.51 6.34
CA LEU A 117 -0.25 -19.38 5.18
C LEU A 117 -1.04 -20.69 5.27
#